data_AF-A0A812A2U3-F1
#
_entry.id   AF-A0A812A2U3-F1
#
_cell.length_a   1.000
_cell.length_b   1.000
_cell.length_c   1.000
_cell.angle_alpha   90.00
_cell.angle_beta   90.00
_cell.angle_gamma   90.00
#
_symmetry.space_group_name_H-M   'P 1'
#
loop_
_entity.id
_entity.type
_entity.pdbx_description
1 polymer ?
#
loop_
_entity_poly.entity_id
_entity_poly.type
_entity_poly.pdbx_seq_one_letter_code
_entity_poly.pdbx_strand_id
1 'polypeptide(L)'
;MDLDAVMYHVVLADASGEPTIKVWEAESTLSDNRILPKETRVEKYNFAIPDEMKGPITVEAKLNYRSASQKFLDELFGNGAVVAPVIEMAGAEGTIEVWEEPGEGVPGFEVLFVLISLLVMAYLVKRREK
;
A
#
# COMPACT_ATOMS: atom_id res chain seq x y z
N MET A 1 10.29 -13.97 -1.41
CA MET A 1 8.89 -13.50 -1.44
C MET A 1 8.65 -12.81 -0.12
N ASP A 2 7.99 -11.66 -0.14
CA ASP A 2 7.57 -11.01 1.09
C ASP A 2 6.59 -11.93 1.83
N LEU A 3 6.89 -12.24 3.10
CA LEU A 3 6.09 -13.15 3.92
C LEU A 3 4.77 -12.49 4.35
N ASP A 4 4.72 -11.16 4.34
CA ASP A 4 3.57 -10.37 4.77
C ASP A 4 2.63 -10.02 3.60
N ALA A 5 3.02 -10.38 2.37
CA ALA A 5 2.18 -10.17 1.20
C ALA A 5 0.97 -11.11 1.18
N VAL A 6 -0.20 -10.56 0.84
CA VAL A 6 -1.42 -11.35 0.68
C VAL A 6 -1.29 -12.31 -0.51
N MET A 7 -1.51 -13.60 -0.24
CA MET A 7 -1.52 -14.64 -1.26
C MET A 7 -2.94 -14.92 -1.75
N TYR A 8 -3.20 -14.68 -3.03
CA TYR A 8 -4.45 -15.07 -3.68
C TYR A 8 -4.32 -16.49 -4.27
N HIS A 9 -4.70 -17.50 -3.50
CA HIS A 9 -4.60 -18.91 -3.91
C HIS A 9 -5.59 -19.81 -3.18
N VAL A 10 -5.66 -21.07 -3.63
CA VAL A 10 -6.39 -22.15 -2.96
C VAL A 10 -5.42 -23.03 -2.18
N VAL A 11 -5.84 -23.49 -1.01
CA VAL A 11 -5.17 -24.52 -0.23
C VAL A 11 -6.06 -25.76 -0.24
N LEU A 12 -5.53 -26.87 -0.76
CA LEU A 12 -6.22 -28.15 -0.85
C LEU A 12 -5.85 -29.03 0.33
N ALA A 13 -6.77 -29.91 0.73
CA ALA A 13 -6.52 -30.98 1.71
C ALA A 13 -6.59 -32.36 1.07
N ASP A 14 -5.75 -33.26 1.55
CA ASP A 14 -5.80 -34.69 1.23
C ASP A 14 -6.89 -35.44 2.04
N ALA A 15 -6.92 -36.76 1.90
CA ALA A 15 -7.86 -37.64 2.62
C ALA A 15 -7.74 -37.62 4.15
N SER A 16 -6.59 -37.20 4.69
CA SER A 16 -6.38 -37.04 6.12
C SER A 16 -6.79 -35.64 6.61
N GLY A 17 -7.15 -34.74 5.71
CA GLY A 17 -7.43 -33.33 5.98
C GLY A 17 -6.19 -32.44 6.01
N GLU A 18 -5.02 -32.97 5.63
CA GLU A 18 -3.76 -32.24 5.69
C GLU A 18 -3.50 -31.45 4.40
N PRO A 19 -2.84 -30.27 4.46
CA PRO A 19 -2.56 -29.47 3.26
C PRO A 19 -1.71 -30.22 2.24
N THR A 20 -2.18 -30.28 0.98
CA THR A 20 -1.46 -30.93 -0.12
C THR A 20 -1.34 -30.01 -1.34
N ILE A 21 -0.23 -30.14 -2.06
CA ILE A 21 -0.02 -29.51 -3.38
C ILE A 21 -0.25 -30.50 -4.53
N LYS A 22 -0.43 -31.78 -4.22
CA LYS A 22 -0.62 -32.84 -5.20
C LYS A 22 -2.10 -32.95 -5.51
N VAL A 23 -2.48 -32.39 -6.66
CA VAL A 23 -3.89 -32.28 -7.08
C VAL A 23 -4.59 -33.65 -7.15
N TRP A 24 -3.85 -34.74 -7.38
CA TRP A 24 -4.40 -36.10 -7.41
C TRP A 24 -4.64 -36.73 -6.02
N GLU A 25 -4.09 -36.16 -4.96
CA GLU A 25 -4.38 -36.56 -3.57
C GLU A 25 -5.47 -35.69 -2.94
N ALA A 26 -5.89 -34.60 -3.59
CA ALA A 26 -6.83 -33.64 -3.03
C ALA A 26 -8.26 -34.19 -2.94
N GLU A 27 -8.85 -34.11 -1.74
CA GLU A 27 -10.24 -34.49 -1.47
C GLU A 27 -11.12 -33.31 -1.09
N SER A 28 -10.55 -32.23 -0.55
CA SER A 28 -11.30 -31.05 -0.15
C SER A 28 -10.49 -29.75 -0.27
N THR A 29 -11.16 -28.62 -0.07
CA THR A 29 -10.55 -27.29 -0.03
C THR A 29 -10.50 -26.81 1.41
N LEU A 30 -9.31 -26.49 1.92
CA LEU A 30 -9.13 -25.90 3.24
C LEU A 30 -9.42 -24.40 3.24
N SER A 31 -8.95 -23.70 2.20
CA SER A 31 -9.21 -22.28 2.02
C SER A 31 -9.14 -21.90 0.55
N ASP A 32 -9.92 -20.90 0.16
CA ASP A 32 -9.85 -20.28 -1.15
C ASP A 32 -9.84 -18.76 -0.98
N ASN A 33 -8.65 -18.17 -1.09
CA ASN A 33 -8.47 -16.72 -1.06
C ASN A 33 -8.24 -16.17 -2.47
N ARG A 34 -8.72 -16.81 -3.53
CA ARG A 34 -8.61 -16.24 -4.88
C ARG A 34 -9.57 -15.05 -5.03
N ILE A 35 -9.22 -14.14 -5.92
CA ILE A 35 -10.14 -13.10 -6.41
C ILE A 35 -11.15 -13.80 -7.34
N LEU A 36 -12.43 -13.81 -6.96
CA LEU A 36 -13.51 -14.45 -7.69
C LEU A 36 -13.84 -13.72 -9.00
N PRO A 37 -14.57 -14.36 -9.93
CA PRO A 37 -14.98 -13.71 -11.17
C PRO A 37 -15.74 -12.41 -10.91
N LYS A 38 -15.23 -11.30 -11.49
CA LYS A 38 -15.78 -9.94 -11.34
C LYS A 38 -15.77 -9.40 -9.90
N GLU A 39 -15.03 -10.03 -8.99
CA GLU A 39 -14.84 -9.53 -7.64
C GLU A 39 -13.82 -8.39 -7.61
N THR A 40 -14.04 -7.44 -6.70
CA THR A 40 -13.04 -6.45 -6.28
C THR A 40 -12.62 -6.78 -4.85
N ARG A 41 -11.32 -6.92 -4.62
CA ARG A 41 -10.73 -7.11 -3.28
C ARG A 41 -10.05 -5.83 -2.79
N VAL A 42 -10.17 -5.58 -1.48
CA VAL A 42 -9.56 -4.44 -0.80
C VAL A 42 -8.79 -4.96 0.40
N GLU A 43 -7.47 -4.84 0.35
CA GLU A 43 -6.57 -5.12 1.48
C GLU A 43 -6.23 -3.82 2.19
N LYS A 44 -6.26 -3.82 3.53
CA LYS A 44 -5.94 -2.64 4.35
C LYS A 44 -4.61 -2.88 5.06
N TYR A 45 -3.69 -1.93 4.88
CA TYR A 45 -2.40 -1.93 5.54
C TYR A 45 -2.29 -0.69 6.42
N ASN A 46 -1.64 -0.85 7.58
CA ASN A 46 -1.34 0.24 8.49
C ASN A 46 0.17 0.28 8.71
N PHE A 47 0.77 1.45 8.54
CA PHE A 47 2.19 1.68 8.72
C PHE A 47 2.37 2.78 9.76
N ALA A 48 3.26 2.57 10.73
CA ALA A 48 3.67 3.61 11.65
C ALA A 48 4.82 4.39 11.02
N ILE A 49 4.61 5.68 10.77
CA ILE A 49 5.65 6.59 10.30
C ILE A 49 6.36 7.15 11.53
N PRO A 50 7.70 7.02 11.65
CA PRO A 50 8.43 7.65 12.75
C PRO A 50 8.29 9.18 12.69
N ASP A 51 8.09 9.83 13.85
CA ASP A 51 7.89 11.29 13.95
C ASP A 51 9.04 12.11 13.36
N GLU A 52 10.23 11.52 13.28
CA GLU A 52 11.46 12.17 12.83
C GLU A 52 11.58 12.18 11.29
N MET A 53 10.71 11.42 10.61
CA MET A 53 10.67 11.33 9.16
C MET A 53 9.93 12.54 8.58
N LYS A 54 10.64 13.34 7.78
CA LYS A 54 10.08 14.47 7.04
C LYS A 54 10.27 14.26 5.54
N GLY A 55 9.34 14.79 4.76
CA GLY A 55 9.36 14.76 3.30
C GLY A 55 8.46 13.69 2.68
N PRO A 56 8.61 13.46 1.38
CA PRO A 56 7.72 12.58 0.64
C PRO A 56 7.99 11.11 0.98
N ILE A 57 6.93 10.39 1.34
CA ILE A 57 6.91 8.94 1.49
C ILE A 57 6.18 8.34 0.31
N THR A 58 6.89 7.61 -0.54
CA THR A 58 6.28 6.86 -1.64
C THR A 58 5.79 5.50 -1.15
N VAL A 59 4.52 5.22 -1.38
CA VAL A 59 3.88 3.92 -1.16
C VAL A 59 3.64 3.28 -2.51
N GLU A 60 4.20 2.09 -2.71
CA GLU A 60 4.04 1.31 -3.92
C GLU A 60 3.25 0.03 -3.63
N ALA A 61 2.23 -0.24 -4.43
CA ALA A 61 1.43 -1.45 -4.38
C ALA A 61 1.62 -2.22 -5.69
N LYS A 62 2.05 -3.48 -5.60
CA LYS A 62 2.29 -4.36 -6.74
C LYS A 62 1.44 -5.62 -6.66
N LEU A 63 0.70 -5.91 -7.71
CA LEU A 63 0.03 -7.18 -7.91
C LEU A 63 0.91 -8.07 -8.78
N ASN A 64 1.55 -9.05 -8.15
CA ASN A 64 2.42 -10.01 -8.81
C ASN A 64 1.69 -11.31 -9.14
N TYR A 65 2.09 -11.94 -10.24
CA TYR A 65 1.65 -13.26 -10.67
C TYR A 65 2.81 -14.24 -10.75
N ARG A 66 2.53 -15.48 -10.38
CA ARG A 66 3.37 -16.64 -10.65
C ARG A 66 2.48 -17.81 -11.03
N SER A 67 2.93 -18.63 -11.97
CA SER A 67 2.17 -19.80 -12.43
C SER A 67 2.19 -20.97 -11.45
N ALA A 68 3.21 -21.06 -10.60
CA ALA A 68 3.40 -22.13 -9.63
C ALA A 68 4.08 -21.62 -8.35
N SER A 69 3.87 -22.30 -7.22
CA SER A 69 4.62 -22.04 -6.00
C SER A 69 6.06 -22.56 -6.13
N GLN A 70 7.01 -21.88 -5.50
CA GLN A 70 8.41 -22.33 -5.52
C GLN A 70 8.54 -23.74 -4.89
N LYS A 71 7.81 -23.99 -3.79
CA LYS A 71 7.76 -25.31 -3.13
C LYS A 71 7.35 -26.44 -4.09
N PHE A 72 6.36 -26.19 -4.96
CA PHE A 72 5.94 -27.19 -5.94
C PHE A 72 7.00 -27.46 -7.00
N LEU A 73 7.67 -26.41 -7.48
CA LEU A 73 8.77 -26.56 -8.44
C LEU A 73 9.97 -27.28 -7.82
N ASP A 74 10.31 -26.96 -6.58
CA ASP A 74 11.40 -27.59 -5.84
C ASP A 74 11.13 -29.09 -5.60
N GLU A 75 9.88 -29.48 -5.31
CA GLU A 75 9.48 -30.89 -5.15
C GLU A 75 9.59 -31.68 -6.46
N LEU A 76 9.29 -31.05 -7.60
CA LEU A 76 9.34 -31.70 -8.92
C LEU A 76 10.74 -31.79 -9.53
N PHE A 77 11.52 -30.71 -9.43
CA PHE A 77 12.77 -30.55 -10.17
C PHE A 77 14.02 -30.56 -9.29
N GLY A 78 13.83 -30.59 -7.96
CA GLY A 78 14.89 -30.38 -6.99
C GLY A 78 15.06 -28.90 -6.64
N ASN A 79 15.52 -28.66 -5.41
CA ASN A 79 15.64 -27.33 -4.82
C ASN A 79 16.40 -26.35 -5.73
N GLY A 80 15.71 -25.28 -6.14
CA GLY A 80 16.30 -24.19 -6.91
C GLY A 80 16.67 -24.53 -8.36
N ALA A 81 16.34 -25.73 -8.86
CA ALA A 81 16.60 -26.11 -10.24
C ALA A 81 15.76 -25.29 -11.23
N VAL A 82 14.54 -24.93 -10.84
CA VAL A 82 13.65 -24.05 -11.58
C VAL A 82 13.12 -22.98 -10.64
N VAL A 83 13.35 -21.71 -10.99
CA VAL A 83 12.82 -20.57 -10.24
C VAL A 83 11.51 -20.13 -10.85
N ALA A 84 10.45 -20.07 -10.05
CA ALA A 84 9.15 -19.58 -10.51
C ALA A 84 9.30 -18.12 -11.01
N PRO A 85 8.95 -17.82 -12.27
CA PRO A 85 8.94 -16.44 -12.72
C PRO A 85 7.84 -15.68 -11.97
N VAL A 86 8.21 -14.51 -11.44
CA VAL A 86 7.29 -13.56 -10.83
C VAL A 86 7.16 -12.38 -11.77
N ILE A 87 5.94 -12.13 -12.24
CA ILE A 87 5.63 -11.09 -13.21
C ILE A 87 4.69 -10.09 -12.54
N GLU A 88 5.02 -8.80 -12.62
CA GLU A 88 4.11 -7.75 -12.20
C GLU A 88 2.95 -7.64 -13.18
N MET A 89 1.73 -7.88 -12.71
CA MET A 89 0.52 -7.72 -13.53
C MET A 89 0.02 -6.28 -13.53
N ALA A 90 0.13 -5.61 -12.38
CA ALA A 90 -0.28 -4.24 -12.20
C ALA A 90 0.48 -3.62 -11.01
N GLY A 91 0.72 -2.32 -11.11
CA GLY A 91 1.34 -1.52 -10.06
C GLY A 91 0.57 -0.21 -9.88
N ALA A 92 0.60 0.33 -8.68
CA ALA A 92 0.15 1.67 -8.38
C ALA A 92 1.10 2.29 -7.34
N GLU A 93 1.31 3.59 -7.44
CA GLU A 93 2.12 4.35 -6.50
C GLU A 93 1.36 5.58 -6.01
N GLY A 94 1.65 5.99 -4.78
CA GLY A 94 1.15 7.22 -4.18
C GLY A 94 2.22 7.84 -3.30
N THR A 95 2.21 9.16 -3.15
CA THR A 95 3.14 9.87 -2.27
C THR A 95 2.37 10.54 -1.15
N ILE A 96 2.84 10.33 0.08
CA ILE A 96 2.35 10.99 1.28
C ILE A 96 3.40 12.01 1.68
N GLU A 97 3.01 13.27 1.71
CA GLU A 97 3.87 14.36 2.12
C GLU A 97 3.82 14.52 3.64
N VAL A 98 4.92 14.20 4.32
CA VAL A 98 5.01 14.32 5.78
C VAL A 98 5.78 15.59 6.12
N TRP A 99 5.03 16.66 6.35
CA TRP A 99 5.56 17.93 6.84
C TRP A 99 5.04 18.16 8.26
N GLU A 100 5.81 18.91 9.05
CA GLU A 100 5.22 19.55 10.22
C GLU A 100 4.19 20.56 9.69
N GLU A 101 2.91 20.41 10.05
CA GLU A 101 2.01 21.55 9.93
C GLU A 101 2.65 22.73 10.67
N PRO A 102 2.66 23.94 10.11
CA PRO A 102 3.14 25.09 10.84
C PRO A 102 2.31 25.16 12.11
N GLY A 103 2.94 24.88 13.26
CA GLY A 103 2.28 24.88 14.55
C GLY A 103 1.45 26.16 14.68
N GLU A 104 0.28 26.04 15.32
CA GLU A 104 -0.65 27.15 15.60
C GLU A 104 0.13 28.46 15.71
N GLY A 105 -0.17 29.39 14.79
CA GLY A 105 0.69 30.52 14.46
C GLY A 105 1.28 31.17 15.71
N VAL A 106 2.59 31.42 15.69
CA VAL A 106 3.33 32.05 16.80
C VAL A 106 2.46 33.15 17.44
N PRO A 107 2.05 33.01 18.71
CA PRO A 107 1.08 33.92 19.33
C PRO A 107 1.55 35.36 19.17
N GLY A 108 0.80 36.16 18.40
CA GLY A 108 1.11 37.56 18.11
C GLY A 108 1.39 37.90 16.63
N PHE A 109 1.75 36.94 15.78
CA PHE A 109 1.91 37.21 14.34
C PHE A 109 0.57 37.35 13.60
N GLU A 110 -0.50 36.70 14.07
CA GLU A 110 -1.86 36.89 13.52
C GLU A 110 -2.32 38.35 13.61
N VAL A 111 -2.03 39.02 14.72
CA VAL A 111 -2.33 40.44 14.92
C VAL A 111 -1.55 41.31 13.94
N LEU A 112 -0.29 40.95 13.66
CA LEU A 112 0.54 41.66 12.70
C LEU A 112 -0.05 41.57 11.28
N PHE A 113 -0.50 40.38 10.85
CA PHE A 113 -1.15 40.20 9.56
C PHE A 113 -2.46 40.98 9.44
N VAL A 114 -3.27 41.04 10.51
CA VAL A 114 -4.50 41.85 10.53
C VAL A 114 -4.18 43.35 10.44
N LEU A 115 -3.19 43.83 11.18
CA LEU A 115 -2.76 45.25 11.14
C LEU A 115 -2.21 45.65 9.76
N ILE A 116 -1.40 44.80 9.14
CA ILE A 116 -0.88 45.03 7.78
C ILE A 116 -2.05 45.06 6.78
N SER A 117 -3.01 44.14 6.91
CA SER A 117 -4.19 44.08 6.04
C SER A 117 -5.06 45.34 6.15
N LEU A 118 -5.25 45.85 7.37
CA LEU A 118 -5.97 47.11 7.62
C LEU A 118 -5.24 48.34 7.06
N LEU A 119 -3.91 48.40 7.19
CA LEU A 119 -3.10 49.48 6.64
C LEU A 119 -3.14 49.50 5.11
N VAL A 120 -3.09 48.32 4.47
CA VAL A 120 -3.23 48.20 3.01
C VAL A 120 -4.62 48.64 2.57
N MET A 121 -5.68 48.22 3.28
CA MET A 121 -7.04 48.66 2.99
C MET A 121 -7.22 50.18 3.14
N ALA A 122 -6.71 50.78 4.21
CA ALA A 122 -6.76 52.22 4.42
C ALA A 122 -5.99 52.99 3.32
N TYR A 123 -4.83 52.47 2.90
CA TYR A 123 -4.06 53.02 1.80
C TYR A 123 -4.82 52.95 0.47
N LEU A 124 -5.48 51.82 0.17
CA LEU A 124 -6.27 51.64 -1.05
C LEU A 124 -7.52 52.54 -1.09
N VAL A 125 -8.21 52.72 0.03
CA VAL A 125 -9.35 53.64 0.15
C VAL A 125 -8.90 55.07 -0.07
N LYS A 126 -7.83 55.50 0.60
CA LYS A 126 -7.26 56.85 0.44
C LYS A 126 -6.75 57.13 -0.98
N ARG A 127 -6.31 56.10 -1.71
CA ARG A 127 -5.90 56.21 -3.12
C ARG A 127 -7.10 56.34 -4.06
N ARG A 128 -8.29 55.84 -3.70
CA ARG A 128 -9.52 55.94 -4.50
C ARG A 128 -10.25 57.28 -4.34
N GLU A 129 -9.99 58.00 -3.26
CA GLU A 129 -10.56 59.34 -3.00
C GLU A 129 -9.73 60.49 -3.61
N LYS A 130 -8.62 60.19 -4.29
CA LYS A 130 -7.83 61.13 -5.10
C LYS A 130 -8.02 60.84 -6.58
#